data_AF-A0A1H2XY52-F1
#
_entry.id   AF-A0A1H2XY52-F1
#
_cell.length_a   1.000
_cell.length_b   1.000
_cell.length_c   1.000
_cell.angle_alpha   90.00
_cell.angle_beta   90.00
_cell.angle_gamma   90.00
#
_symmetry.space_group_name_H-M   'P 1'
#
loop_
_entity.id
_entity.type
_entity.pdbx_description
1 polymer ?
#
loop_
_entity_poly.entity_id
_entity_poly.type
_entity_poly.pdbx_seq_one_letter_code
_entity_poly.pdbx_strand_id
1 'polypeptide(L)'
;MNLNRELASLQELPPPPLPALWPQTWGWLVLALLAFAVIGTALVIWLRRRRANRYRREAALALESLWRQWQANPEDTGPLRDIPELLRRAVFSRLGRNVPGVTTATGAHWQQLLNRMARTPLSPGFTDQLALLAYGGDRELQTLDVTRLVAECRHWLESHHDPV
;
A
#
# COMPACT_ATOMS: atom_id res chain seq x y z
N MET A 1 52.03 76.32 14.23
CA MET A 1 51.21 75.17 14.69
C MET A 1 49.74 75.43 14.39
N ASN A 2 49.25 74.93 13.25
CA ASN A 2 47.82 74.95 12.88
C ASN A 2 47.30 73.50 12.90
N LEU A 3 47.37 72.86 14.07
CA LEU A 3 46.95 71.47 14.29
C LEU A 3 45.44 71.26 14.18
N ASN A 4 44.64 72.34 14.20
CA ASN A 4 43.18 72.23 14.24
C ASN A 4 42.54 72.01 12.85
N ARG A 5 43.26 72.30 11.75
CA ARG A 5 42.74 72.10 10.38
C ARG A 5 42.92 70.67 9.88
N GLU A 6 43.93 69.94 10.36
CA GLU A 6 44.15 68.56 9.94
C GLU A 6 43.11 67.61 10.55
N LEU A 7 42.66 67.87 11.78
CA LEU A 7 41.62 67.09 12.46
C LEU A 7 40.24 67.22 11.80
N ALA A 8 39.94 68.39 11.22
CA ALA A 8 38.69 68.61 10.48
C ALA A 8 38.66 67.87 9.14
N SER A 9 39.82 67.43 8.63
CA SER A 9 39.94 66.69 7.35
C SER A 9 39.86 65.17 7.52
N LEU A 10 39.91 64.66 8.75
CA LEU A 10 39.68 63.24 9.06
C LEU A 10 38.17 62.96 9.06
N GLN A 11 37.64 62.93 7.83
CA GLN A 11 36.81 61.82 7.38
C GLN A 11 35.59 61.55 8.26
N GLU A 12 34.60 62.41 8.07
CA GLU A 12 33.29 61.96 7.64
C GLU A 12 33.42 60.79 6.64
N LEU A 13 33.46 59.57 7.14
CA LEU A 13 32.91 58.44 6.40
C LEU A 13 31.64 58.03 7.15
N PRO A 14 30.43 58.26 6.60
CA PRO A 14 29.26 57.59 7.14
C PRO A 14 29.56 56.08 7.17
N PRO A 15 29.22 55.36 8.27
CA PRO A 15 29.43 53.93 8.31
C PRO A 15 28.78 53.33 7.06
N PRO A 16 29.47 52.43 6.31
CA PRO A 16 28.85 51.80 5.17
C PRO A 16 27.53 51.20 5.66
N PRO A 17 26.39 51.45 4.99
CA PRO A 17 25.16 50.76 5.36
C PRO A 17 25.51 49.28 5.36
N LEU A 18 25.22 48.56 6.45
CA LEU A 18 25.47 47.13 6.50
C LEU A 18 24.94 46.56 5.19
N PRO A 19 25.77 45.90 4.36
CA PRO A 19 25.24 45.25 3.18
C PRO A 19 24.12 44.37 3.69
N ALA A 20 22.93 44.51 3.10
CA ALA A 20 21.82 43.65 3.44
C ALA A 20 22.31 42.21 3.19
N LEU A 21 22.80 41.55 4.24
CA LEU A 21 23.29 40.16 4.26
C LEU A 21 22.15 39.16 4.04
N TRP A 22 21.02 39.67 3.55
CA TRP A 22 19.85 38.95 3.14
C TRP A 22 19.84 39.02 1.62
N PRO A 23 20.54 38.10 0.94
CA PRO A 23 20.23 37.88 -0.44
C PRO A 23 18.81 37.30 -0.40
N GLN A 24 17.79 38.14 -0.63
CA GLN A 24 16.47 37.68 -0.99
C GLN A 24 16.54 37.18 -2.44
N THR A 25 17.44 36.22 -2.65
CA THR A 25 17.57 35.47 -3.88
C THR A 25 16.30 34.68 -4.02
N TRP A 26 15.71 34.80 -5.20
CA TRP A 26 14.61 33.96 -5.66
C TRP A 26 14.90 32.46 -5.47
N GLY A 27 16.17 32.09 -5.29
CA GLY A 27 16.63 30.77 -4.85
C GLY A 27 15.93 30.23 -3.60
N TRP A 28 15.57 31.04 -2.60
CA TRP A 28 14.79 30.55 -1.45
C TRP A 28 13.36 30.19 -1.83
N LEU A 29 12.74 30.94 -2.73
CA LEU A 29 11.41 30.60 -3.27
C LEU A 29 11.48 29.34 -4.11
N VAL A 30 12.52 29.18 -4.94
CA VAL A 30 12.76 27.96 -5.71
C VAL A 30 13.02 26.76 -4.78
N LEU A 31 13.84 26.92 -3.75
CA LEU A 31 14.10 25.89 -2.74
C LEU A 31 12.83 25.53 -1.96
N ALA A 32 12.04 26.53 -1.55
CA ALA A 32 10.77 26.30 -0.88
C ALA A 32 9.80 25.53 -1.78
N LEU A 33 9.69 25.93 -3.06
CA LEU A 33 8.83 25.25 -4.03
C LEU A 33 9.29 23.81 -4.29
N LEU A 34 10.61 23.59 -4.42
CA LEU A 34 11.19 22.27 -4.54
C LEU A 34 10.91 21.41 -3.30
N ALA A 35 11.12 21.98 -2.10
CA ALA A 35 10.83 21.31 -0.84
C ALA A 35 9.35 20.94 -0.73
N PHE A 36 8.43 21.85 -1.09
CA PHE A 36 6.99 21.57 -1.14
C PHE A 36 6.65 20.47 -2.15
N ALA A 37 7.29 20.45 -3.32
CA ALA A 37 7.09 19.38 -4.30
C ALA A 37 7.57 18.02 -3.76
N VAL A 38 8.74 17.97 -3.10
CA VAL A 38 9.28 16.75 -2.47
C VAL A 38 8.38 16.29 -1.33
N ILE A 39 7.95 17.20 -0.45
CA ILE A 39 7.04 16.88 0.66
C ILE A 39 5.69 16.42 0.11
N GLY A 40 5.14 17.10 -0.90
CA GLY A 40 3.87 16.75 -1.53
C GLY A 40 3.91 15.37 -2.18
N THR A 41 4.96 15.09 -2.96
CA THR A 41 5.16 13.77 -3.58
C THR A 41 5.39 12.68 -2.52
N ALA A 42 6.22 12.93 -1.52
CA ALA A 42 6.43 12.00 -0.41
C ALA A 42 5.13 11.72 0.34
N LEU A 43 4.31 12.75 0.62
CA LEU A 43 3.02 12.62 1.28
C LEU A 43 2.04 11.84 0.43
N VAL A 44 1.96 12.09 -0.87
CA VAL A 44 1.11 11.33 -1.80
C VAL A 44 1.54 9.86 -1.86
N ILE A 45 2.83 9.58 -2.00
CA ILE A 45 3.37 8.21 -1.99
C ILE A 45 3.05 7.54 -0.65
N TRP A 46 3.26 8.24 0.46
CA TRP A 46 2.96 7.72 1.80
C TRP A 46 1.48 7.44 2.00
N LEU A 47 0.59 8.35 1.58
CA LEU A 47 -0.86 8.16 1.66
C LEU A 47 -1.32 7.01 0.77
N ARG A 48 -0.78 6.88 -0.45
CA ARG A 48 -1.09 5.75 -1.33
C ARG A 48 -0.62 4.43 -0.72
N ARG A 49 0.60 4.37 -0.19
CA ARG A 49 1.13 3.21 0.55
C ARG A 49 0.29 2.89 1.78
N ARG A 50 -0.14 3.91 2.53
CA ARG A 50 -0.95 3.75 3.74
C ARG A 50 -2.36 3.26 3.41
N ARG A 51 -2.99 3.76 2.34
CA ARG A 51 -4.27 3.23 1.84
C ARG A 51 -4.13 1.77 1.40
N ALA A 52 -3.12 1.44 0.60
CA ALA A 52 -2.85 0.06 0.18
C ALA A 52 -2.65 -0.89 1.39
N ASN A 53 -1.91 -0.44 2.42
CA ASN A 53 -1.69 -1.23 3.62
C ASN A 53 -2.94 -1.38 4.51
N ARG A 54 -3.86 -0.40 4.49
CA ARG A 54 -5.13 -0.49 5.20
C ARG A 54 -6.02 -1.59 4.61
N TYR A 55 -6.17 -1.64 3.28
CA TYR A 55 -6.95 -2.70 2.63
C TYR A 55 -6.41 -4.09 2.95
N ARG A 56 -5.07 -4.25 2.96
CA ARG A 56 -4.44 -5.53 3.34
C ARG A 56 -4.77 -5.93 4.77
N ARG A 57 -4.72 -4.99 5.70
CA ARG A 57 -5.08 -5.23 7.11
C ARG A 57 -6.56 -5.52 7.28
N GLU A 58 -7.43 -4.77 6.61
CA GLU A 58 -8.88 -4.96 6.66
C GLU A 58 -9.27 -6.34 6.10
N ALA A 59 -8.67 -6.76 4.98
CA ALA A 59 -8.89 -8.08 4.41
C ALA A 59 -8.33 -9.21 5.29
N ALA A 60 -7.15 -9.03 5.91
CA ALA A 60 -6.58 -10.00 6.84
C ALA A 60 -7.42 -10.14 8.13
N LEU A 61 -7.92 -9.03 8.67
CA LEU A 61 -8.82 -9.03 9.82
C LEU A 61 -10.17 -9.67 9.48
N ALA A 62 -10.72 -9.41 8.29
CA ALA A 62 -11.94 -10.04 7.82
C ALA A 62 -11.77 -11.56 7.71
N LEU A 63 -10.67 -12.03 7.10
CA LEU A 63 -10.34 -13.45 7.03
C LEU A 63 -10.24 -14.08 8.42
N GLU A 64 -9.55 -13.43 9.35
CA GLU A 64 -9.39 -13.90 10.73
C GLU A 64 -10.71 -13.91 11.51
N SER A 65 -11.63 -12.98 11.22
CA SER A 65 -12.96 -12.97 11.83
C SER A 65 -13.83 -14.12 11.34
N LEU A 66 -13.82 -14.40 10.02
CA LEU A 66 -14.56 -15.52 9.44
C LEU A 66 -14.00 -16.86 9.92
N TRP A 67 -12.67 -16.97 9.99
CA TRP A 67 -11.99 -18.15 10.51
C TRP A 67 -12.37 -18.44 11.97
N ARG A 68 -12.38 -17.42 12.83
CA ARG A 68 -12.82 -17.57 14.21
C ARG A 68 -14.30 -17.92 14.35
N GLN A 69 -15.17 -17.38 13.50
CA GLN A 69 -16.59 -17.73 13.49
C GLN A 69 -16.79 -19.21 13.14
N TRP A 70 -16.09 -19.69 12.10
CA TRP A 70 -16.12 -21.10 11.74
C TRP A 70 -15.53 -22.01 12.84
N GLN A 71 -14.43 -21.62 13.48
CA GLN A 71 -13.89 -22.39 14.61
C GLN A 71 -14.86 -22.47 15.80
N ALA A 72 -15.65 -21.42 16.05
CA ALA A 72 -16.64 -21.42 17.11
C ALA A 72 -17.86 -22.31 16.78
N ASN A 73 -18.20 -22.44 15.49
CA ASN A 73 -19.25 -23.33 15.03
C ASN A 73 -18.87 -24.03 13.70
N PRO A 74 -18.17 -25.18 13.76
CA PRO A 74 -17.68 -25.86 12.56
C PRO A 74 -18.79 -26.40 11.64
N GLU A 75 -20.01 -26.58 12.17
CA GLU A 75 -21.17 -27.01 11.39
C GLU A 75 -21.73 -25.89 10.50
N ASP A 76 -21.45 -24.62 10.83
CA ASP A 76 -21.83 -23.49 10.00
C ASP A 76 -20.73 -23.21 8.96
N THR A 77 -20.95 -23.68 7.73
CA THR A 77 -20.04 -23.44 6.60
C THR A 77 -20.24 -22.06 5.95
N GLY A 78 -21.21 -21.26 6.43
CA GLY A 78 -21.50 -19.92 5.94
C GLY A 78 -20.26 -19.00 5.89
N PRO A 79 -19.51 -18.82 6.99
CA PRO A 79 -18.32 -17.95 7.01
C PRO A 79 -17.21 -18.37 6.05
N LEU A 80 -17.09 -19.67 5.75
CA LEU A 80 -16.07 -20.17 4.81
C LEU A 80 -16.37 -19.78 3.36
N ARG A 81 -17.66 -19.68 3.00
CA ARG A 81 -18.10 -19.36 1.64
C ARG A 81 -17.76 -17.91 1.23
N ASP A 82 -17.55 -17.04 2.21
CA ASP A 82 -17.18 -15.65 1.98
C ASP A 82 -15.66 -15.46 1.73
N ILE A 83 -14.83 -16.45 2.09
CA ILE A 83 -13.37 -16.38 1.95
C ILE A 83 -12.93 -16.21 0.48
N PRO A 84 -13.45 -16.99 -0.49
CA PRO A 84 -13.09 -16.84 -1.90
C PRO A 84 -13.52 -15.47 -2.47
N GLU A 85 -14.65 -14.92 -2.02
CA GLU A 85 -15.10 -13.60 -2.44
C GLU A 85 -14.21 -12.49 -1.88
N LEU A 86 -13.80 -12.59 -0.61
CA LEU A 86 -12.82 -11.69 0.00
C LEU A 86 -11.49 -11.71 -0.76
N LEU A 87 -11.01 -12.90 -1.14
CA LEU A 87 -9.78 -13.04 -1.93
C LEU A 87 -9.93 -12.34 -3.28
N ARG A 88 -11.05 -12.56 -4.00
CA ARG A 88 -11.35 -11.82 -5.24
C ARG A 88 -11.34 -10.32 -5.03
N ARG A 89 -12.04 -9.81 -4.01
CA ARG A 89 -12.09 -8.38 -3.70
C ARG A 89 -10.68 -7.82 -3.41
N ALA A 90 -9.84 -8.56 -2.71
CA ALA A 90 -8.44 -8.19 -2.45
C ALA A 90 -7.65 -8.07 -3.76
N VAL A 91 -7.77 -9.04 -4.66
CA VAL A 91 -7.16 -9.02 -5.99
C VAL A 91 -7.64 -7.81 -6.81
N PHE A 92 -8.95 -7.56 -6.86
CA PHE A 92 -9.53 -6.40 -7.57
C PHE A 92 -9.11 -5.06 -6.98
N SER A 93 -8.96 -4.97 -5.66
CA SER A 93 -8.48 -3.75 -4.99
C SER A 93 -7.04 -3.40 -5.38
N ARG A 94 -6.23 -4.40 -5.74
CA ARG A 94 -4.82 -4.26 -6.09
C ARG A 94 -4.59 -4.02 -7.58
N LEU A 95 -5.13 -4.88 -8.43
CA LEU A 95 -5.00 -4.74 -9.88
C LEU A 95 -5.85 -3.58 -10.42
N GLY A 96 -6.93 -3.22 -9.72
CA GLY A 96 -7.94 -2.31 -10.25
C GLY A 96 -8.87 -3.04 -11.24
N ARG A 97 -10.11 -2.54 -11.35
CA ARG A 97 -11.12 -3.14 -12.25
C ARG A 97 -10.80 -3.03 -13.75
N ASN A 98 -9.79 -2.25 -14.11
CA ASN A 98 -9.47 -1.93 -15.50
C ASN A 98 -8.41 -2.84 -16.13
N VAL A 99 -7.88 -3.82 -15.39
CA VAL A 99 -6.90 -4.75 -15.97
C VAL A 99 -7.63 -5.78 -16.84
N PRO A 100 -7.30 -5.88 -18.14
CA PRO A 100 -7.89 -6.86 -19.03
C PRO A 100 -7.68 -8.29 -18.49
N GLY A 101 -8.76 -9.07 -18.42
CA GLY A 101 -8.71 -10.47 -18.02
C GLY A 101 -8.95 -10.75 -16.53
N VAL A 102 -8.93 -9.75 -15.64
CA VAL A 102 -9.21 -9.99 -14.19
C VAL A 102 -10.71 -10.24 -13.94
N THR A 103 -11.58 -9.58 -14.70
CA THR A 103 -13.05 -9.75 -14.58
C THR A 103 -13.55 -11.06 -15.17
N THR A 104 -12.80 -11.65 -16.11
CA THR A 104 -13.15 -12.91 -16.79
C THR A 104 -12.31 -14.10 -16.32
N ALA A 105 -11.29 -13.89 -15.49
CA ALA A 105 -10.44 -14.95 -14.99
C ALA A 105 -11.22 -15.91 -14.07
N THR A 106 -11.36 -17.15 -14.51
CA THR A 106 -11.95 -18.26 -13.78
C THR A 106 -11.05 -19.50 -13.89
N GLY A 107 -11.18 -20.43 -12.93
CA GLY A 107 -10.45 -21.69 -12.91
C GLY A 107 -8.93 -21.51 -13.08
N ALA A 108 -8.36 -22.18 -14.09
CA ALA A 108 -6.92 -22.15 -14.37
C ALA A 108 -6.35 -20.73 -14.62
N HIS A 109 -7.10 -19.86 -15.30
CA HIS A 109 -6.66 -18.47 -15.53
C HIS A 109 -6.61 -17.68 -14.22
N TRP A 110 -7.54 -17.95 -13.30
CA TRP A 110 -7.52 -17.35 -11.97
C TRP A 110 -6.33 -17.83 -11.15
N GLN A 111 -6.02 -19.13 -11.18
CA GLN A 111 -4.83 -19.67 -10.50
C GLN A 111 -3.53 -19.06 -11.03
N GLN A 112 -3.41 -18.89 -12.36
CA GLN A 112 -2.24 -18.23 -12.97
C GLN A 112 -2.11 -16.77 -12.53
N LEU A 113 -3.22 -16.04 -12.45
CA LEU A 113 -3.25 -14.67 -11.96
C LEU A 113 -2.79 -14.59 -10.50
N LEU A 114 -3.31 -15.46 -9.64
CA LEU A 114 -2.91 -15.54 -8.24
C LEU A 114 -1.43 -15.87 -8.09
N ASN A 115 -0.92 -16.82 -8.87
CA ASN A 115 0.51 -17.19 -8.89
C ASN A 115 1.40 -16.05 -9.37
N ARG A 116 0.95 -15.22 -10.31
CA ARG A 116 1.71 -14.06 -10.79
C ARG A 116 1.89 -12.99 -9.71
N MET A 117 0.92 -12.84 -8.82
CA MET A 117 1.00 -11.89 -7.70
C MET A 117 1.61 -12.49 -6.43
N ALA A 118 1.65 -13.82 -6.33
CA ALA A 118 2.22 -14.51 -5.19
C ALA A 118 3.76 -14.46 -5.24
N ARG A 119 4.40 -14.34 -4.07
CA ARG A 119 5.85 -14.50 -3.96
C ARG A 119 6.30 -15.95 -4.15
N THR A 120 5.44 -16.88 -3.73
CA THR A 120 5.64 -18.32 -3.82
C THR A 120 4.48 -18.91 -4.60
N PRO A 121 4.72 -19.89 -5.49
CA PRO A 121 3.64 -20.54 -6.22
C PRO A 121 2.69 -21.21 -5.24
N LEU A 122 1.40 -20.99 -5.42
CA LEU A 122 0.33 -21.65 -4.68
C LEU A 122 0.25 -23.12 -5.08
N SER A 123 -0.33 -23.92 -4.18
CA SER A 123 -0.57 -25.35 -4.39
C SER A 123 -1.39 -25.59 -5.67
N PRO A 124 -1.09 -26.64 -6.44
CA PRO A 124 -1.89 -27.00 -7.60
C PRO A 124 -3.33 -27.35 -7.16
N GLY A 125 -4.33 -26.83 -7.88
CA GLY A 125 -5.74 -27.01 -7.54
C GLY A 125 -6.26 -26.08 -6.44
N PHE A 126 -5.45 -25.12 -5.97
CA PHE A 126 -5.87 -24.15 -4.95
C PHE A 126 -7.16 -23.39 -5.34
N THR A 127 -7.30 -23.03 -6.62
CA THR A 127 -8.51 -22.35 -7.10
C THR A 127 -9.73 -23.28 -7.09
N ASP A 128 -9.53 -24.57 -7.38
CA ASP A 128 -10.61 -25.56 -7.36
C ASP A 128 -11.05 -25.83 -5.92
N GLN A 129 -10.12 -25.89 -4.97
CA GLN A 129 -10.41 -25.99 -3.54
C GLN A 129 -11.16 -24.76 -3.01
N LEU A 130 -10.80 -23.55 -3.47
CA LEU A 130 -11.56 -22.33 -3.18
C LEU A 130 -12.96 -22.34 -3.80
N ALA A 131 -13.12 -22.89 -5.00
CA ALA A 131 -14.42 -23.01 -5.65
C ALA A 131 -15.32 -24.02 -4.89
N LEU A 132 -14.74 -25.14 -4.45
CA LEU A 132 -15.39 -26.10 -3.56
C LEU A 132 -15.75 -25.46 -2.21
N LEU A 133 -14.91 -24.56 -1.69
CA LEU A 133 -15.22 -23.83 -0.47
C LEU A 133 -16.44 -22.90 -0.62
N ALA A 134 -16.57 -22.22 -1.78
CA ALA A 134 -17.68 -21.31 -2.06
C ALA A 134 -19.00 -22.01 -2.41
N TYR A 135 -18.93 -23.08 -3.21
CA TYR A 135 -20.10 -23.68 -3.86
C TYR A 135 -20.28 -25.17 -3.55
N GLY A 136 -19.30 -25.82 -2.93
CA GLY A 136 -19.35 -27.24 -2.62
C GLY A 136 -20.34 -27.57 -1.51
N GLY A 137 -20.79 -28.82 -1.51
CA GLY A 137 -21.66 -29.35 -0.46
C GLY A 137 -20.88 -29.69 0.81
N ASP A 138 -21.56 -29.80 1.95
CA ASP A 138 -20.92 -30.10 3.25
C ASP A 138 -20.13 -31.42 3.25
N ARG A 139 -20.53 -32.40 2.43
CA ARG A 139 -19.79 -33.66 2.23
C ARG A 139 -18.44 -33.48 1.55
N GLU A 140 -18.35 -32.57 0.59
CA GLU A 140 -17.09 -32.29 -0.11
C GLU A 140 -16.16 -31.48 0.81
N LEU A 141 -16.72 -30.56 1.60
CA LEU A 141 -16.00 -29.77 2.59
C LEU A 141 -15.33 -30.63 3.67
N GLN A 142 -15.95 -31.75 4.07
CA GLN A 142 -15.34 -32.69 5.04
C GLN A 142 -14.07 -33.37 4.51
N THR A 143 -13.91 -33.48 3.19
CA THR A 143 -12.69 -34.03 2.59
C THR A 143 -11.58 -32.98 2.42
N LEU A 144 -11.94 -31.71 2.59
CA LEU A 144 -11.04 -30.57 2.39
C LEU A 144 -10.29 -30.27 3.68
N ASP A 145 -8.98 -30.06 3.59
CA ASP A 145 -8.21 -29.46 4.69
C ASP A 145 -8.42 -27.94 4.70
N VAL A 146 -9.55 -27.52 5.26
CA VAL A 146 -9.95 -26.10 5.34
C VAL A 146 -8.89 -25.29 6.09
N THR A 147 -8.27 -25.86 7.13
CA THR A 147 -7.23 -25.19 7.93
C THR A 147 -6.03 -24.85 7.07
N ARG A 148 -5.53 -25.82 6.29
CA ARG A 148 -4.41 -25.59 5.37
C ARG A 148 -4.77 -24.59 4.29
N LEU A 149 -5.98 -24.69 3.72
CA LEU A 149 -6.44 -23.77 2.67
C LEU A 149 -6.51 -22.32 3.18
N VAL A 150 -7.08 -22.10 4.37
CA VAL A 150 -7.17 -20.77 4.98
C VAL A 150 -5.78 -20.22 5.34
N ALA A 151 -4.88 -21.07 5.83
CA ALA A 151 -3.50 -20.68 6.09
C ALA A 151 -2.78 -20.24 4.79
N GLU A 152 -3.00 -20.95 3.69
CA GLU A 152 -2.44 -20.61 2.38
C GLU A 152 -3.04 -19.30 1.83
N CYS A 153 -4.35 -19.08 2.00
CA CYS A 153 -5.00 -17.80 1.69
C CYS A 153 -4.41 -16.65 2.49
N ARG A 154 -4.20 -16.84 3.80
CA ARG A 154 -3.60 -15.85 4.69
C ARG A 154 -2.18 -15.52 4.25
N HIS A 155 -1.36 -16.55 3.98
CA HIS A 155 0.01 -16.36 3.52
C HIS A 155 0.07 -15.56 2.22
N TRP A 156 -0.82 -15.85 1.26
CA TRP A 156 -0.93 -15.08 0.02
C TRP A 156 -1.34 -13.62 0.29
N LEU A 157 -2.32 -13.37 1.16
CA LEU A 157 -2.77 -12.02 1.51
C LEU A 157 -1.64 -11.19 2.19
N GLU A 158 -0.79 -11.83 2.98
CA GLU A 158 0.36 -11.23 3.66
C GLU A 158 1.59 -11.08 2.76
N SER A 159 1.72 -11.87 1.69
CA SER A 159 2.93 -11.89 0.85
C SER A 159 2.74 -11.36 -0.58
N HIS A 160 1.51 -11.16 -1.06
CA HIS A 160 1.26 -10.72 -2.44
C HIS A 160 1.96 -9.38 -2.75
N HIS A 161 2.63 -9.34 -3.90
CA HIS A 161 3.28 -8.16 -4.41
C HIS A 161 2.47 -7.57 -5.58
N ASP A 162 2.68 -6.29 -5.86
CA ASP A 162 2.15 -5.68 -7.07
C ASP A 162 2.84 -6.38 -8.28
N PRO A 163 2.10 -6.91 -9.26
CA PRO A 163 2.71 -7.43 -10.47
C PRO A 163 3.34 -6.25 -11.21
N VAL A 164 4.67 -6.25 -11.29
CA VAL A 164 5.46 -5.28 -12.07
C VAL A 164 5.30 -5.58 -13.55
#